data_AF-A0A424T1C9-F1
#
_entry.id   AF-A0A424T1C9-F1
#
_cell.length_a   1.000
_cell.length_b   1.000
_cell.length_c   1.000
_cell.angle_alpha   90.00
_cell.angle_beta   90.00
_cell.angle_gamma   90.00
#
_symmetry.space_group_name_H-M   'P 1'
#
loop_
_entity.id
_entity.type
_entity.pdbx_description
1 polymer ?
#
loop_
_entity_poly.entity_id
_entity_poly.type
_entity_poly.pdbx_seq_one_letter_code
_entity_poly.pdbx_strand_id
1 'polypeptide(L)'
;MKNNVNPKTEIVLSIGLIIFSAIVYYFSLELPEPEYEPLGSAALPKGLAVIMSLLSLIIIVRAIPKINTYKPKTNTNDNVTSRPKLAILVFIITLIFIGILDFGILGFLPAGIIYLSTIGYLMTHRDFKRIPWIIAFSIILTLFSYYVFTKFFYIDLP
;
A
#
# COMPACT_ATOMS: atom_id res chain seq x y z
N MET A 1 -23.48 10.37 8.11
CA MET A 1 -23.07 11.04 6.85
C MET A 1 -23.26 10.07 5.70
N LYS A 2 -24.14 10.35 4.73
CA LYS A 2 -24.39 9.46 3.57
C LYS A 2 -23.35 9.81 2.50
N ASN A 3 -22.21 9.13 2.49
CA ASN A 3 -21.21 9.26 1.43
C ASN A 3 -21.88 8.86 0.10
N ASN A 4 -21.94 9.78 -0.86
CA ASN A 4 -22.40 9.51 -2.22
C ASN A 4 -21.19 9.11 -3.08
N VAL A 5 -20.63 7.94 -2.78
CA VAL A 5 -19.58 7.35 -3.62
C VAL A 5 -20.23 6.75 -4.86
N ASN A 6 -19.52 6.77 -6.00
CA ASN A 6 -20.01 6.16 -7.23
C ASN A 6 -20.13 4.63 -7.03
N PRO A 7 -21.34 4.04 -7.12
CA PRO A 7 -21.54 2.61 -6.87
C PRO A 7 -20.77 1.74 -7.88
N LYS A 8 -20.52 2.22 -9.10
CA LYS A 8 -19.69 1.49 -10.08
C LYS A 8 -18.24 1.38 -9.60
N THR A 9 -17.68 2.47 -9.06
CA THR A 9 -16.33 2.50 -8.51
C THR A 9 -16.22 1.61 -7.26
N GLU A 10 -17.22 1.64 -6.38
CA GLU A 10 -17.27 0.74 -5.22
C GLU A 10 -17.25 -0.73 -5.65
N ILE A 11 -18.03 -1.09 -6.68
CA ILE A 11 -18.08 -2.47 -7.19
C ILE A 11 -16.74 -2.86 -7.82
N VAL A 12 -16.16 -2.02 -8.67
CA VAL A 12 -14.86 -2.31 -9.32
C VAL A 12 -13.75 -2.50 -8.29
N LEU A 13 -13.68 -1.61 -7.29
CA LEU A 13 -12.69 -1.70 -6.22
C LEU A 13 -12.91 -2.96 -5.37
N SER A 14 -14.17 -3.27 -5.04
CA SER A 14 -14.52 -4.47 -4.27
C SER A 14 -14.19 -5.77 -5.02
N ILE A 15 -14.42 -5.81 -6.34
CA ILE A 15 -14.00 -6.94 -7.18
C ILE A 15 -12.47 -7.09 -7.15
N GLY A 16 -11.73 -5.98 -7.27
CA GLY A 16 -10.27 -5.98 -7.16
C GLY A 16 -9.79 -6.52 -5.81
N LEU A 17 -10.44 -6.12 -4.71
CA LEU A 17 -10.13 -6.62 -3.36
C LEU A 17 -10.44 -8.11 -3.19
N ILE A 18 -11.52 -8.62 -3.79
CA ILE A 18 -11.84 -10.05 -3.78
C ILE A 18 -10.76 -10.84 -4.52
N ILE A 19 -10.33 -10.37 -5.70
CA ILE A 19 -9.25 -11.01 -6.47
C ILE A 19 -7.95 -11.01 -5.66
N PHE A 20 -7.58 -9.86 -5.07
CA PHE A 20 -6.39 -9.75 -4.23
C PHE A 20 -6.45 -10.69 -3.02
N SER A 21 -7.58 -10.73 -2.32
CA SER A 21 -7.80 -11.65 -1.21
C SER A 21 -7.66 -13.12 -1.63
N ALA A 22 -8.23 -13.50 -2.78
CA ALA A 22 -8.10 -14.86 -3.30
C ALA A 22 -6.63 -15.23 -3.59
N ILE A 23 -5.85 -14.31 -4.16
CA ILE A 23 -4.41 -14.49 -4.40
C ILE A 23 -3.68 -14.68 -3.07
N VAL A 24 -3.91 -13.81 -2.08
CA VAL A 24 -3.29 -13.93 -0.75
C VAL A 24 -3.65 -15.24 -0.07
N TYR A 25 -4.91 -15.66 -0.14
CA TYR A 25 -5.35 -16.93 0.43
C TYR A 25 -4.65 -18.12 -0.24
N TYR A 26 -4.54 -18.09 -1.58
CA TYR A 26 -3.85 -19.12 -2.35
C TYR A 26 -2.38 -19.26 -1.94
N PHE A 27 -1.62 -18.16 -1.91
CA PHE A 27 -0.22 -18.20 -1.48
C PHE A 27 -0.06 -18.56 0.00
N SER A 28 -1.04 -18.24 0.83
CA SER A 28 -1.02 -18.65 2.23
C SER A 28 -1.22 -20.17 2.44
N LEU A 29 -1.69 -20.90 1.44
CA LEU A 29 -1.76 -22.38 1.47
C LEU A 29 -0.40 -23.02 1.23
N GLU A 30 0.52 -22.33 0.56
CA GLU A 30 1.89 -22.80 0.30
C GLU A 30 2.81 -22.64 1.52
N LEU A 31 2.36 -21.97 2.58
CA LEU A 31 3.12 -21.81 3.82
C LEU A 31 3.25 -23.16 4.56
N PRO A 32 4.45 -23.49 5.08
CA PRO A 32 4.69 -24.74 5.79
C PRO A 32 3.80 -24.86 7.03
N GLU A 33 3.46 -26.11 7.37
CA GLU A 33 2.67 -26.39 8.56
C GLU A 33 3.43 -25.98 9.82
N PRO A 34 2.75 -25.38 10.81
CA PRO A 34 3.42 -24.88 12.00
C PRO A 34 3.84 -26.03 12.92
N GLU A 35 5.15 -26.18 13.15
CA GLU A 35 5.69 -27.18 14.07
C GLU A 35 5.56 -26.76 15.55
N TYR A 36 5.56 -25.45 15.83
CA TYR A 36 5.72 -24.91 17.19
C TYR A 36 4.66 -23.88 17.62
N GLU A 37 3.77 -23.46 16.71
CA GLU A 37 2.75 -22.43 17.00
C GLU A 37 1.33 -22.95 16.72
N PRO A 38 0.40 -22.84 17.69
CA PRO A 38 -0.94 -23.45 17.57
C PRO A 38 -1.81 -22.85 16.47
N LEU A 39 -1.52 -21.62 16.04
CA LEU A 39 -2.24 -20.94 14.95
C LEU A 39 -1.48 -20.99 13.62
N GLY A 40 -0.15 -21.07 13.68
CA GLY A 40 0.74 -21.01 12.53
C GLY A 40 0.77 -19.67 11.79
N SER A 41 1.85 -19.47 11.04
CA SER A 41 2.10 -18.25 10.25
C SER A 41 1.03 -18.00 9.17
N ALA A 42 0.33 -19.06 8.74
CA ALA A 42 -0.74 -18.99 7.74
C ALA A 42 -2.10 -18.54 8.29
N ALA A 43 -2.32 -18.53 9.62
CA ALA A 43 -3.63 -18.15 10.17
C ALA A 43 -3.98 -16.68 9.89
N LEU A 44 -3.02 -15.77 10.03
CA LEU A 44 -3.26 -14.34 9.82
C LEU A 44 -3.57 -14.01 8.34
N PRO A 45 -2.76 -14.42 7.35
CA PRO A 45 -3.07 -14.15 5.96
C PRO A 45 -4.40 -14.77 5.52
N LYS A 46 -4.69 -16.02 5.94
CA LYS A 46 -5.98 -16.68 5.65
C LYS A 46 -7.16 -15.95 6.27
N GLY A 47 -7.07 -15.60 7.56
CA GLY A 47 -8.14 -14.89 8.28
C GLY A 47 -8.43 -13.53 7.68
N LEU A 48 -7.39 -12.75 7.39
CA LEU A 48 -7.53 -11.44 6.74
C LEU A 48 -8.12 -11.55 5.35
N ALA A 49 -7.66 -12.51 4.54
CA ALA A 49 -8.23 -12.75 3.21
C ALA A 49 -9.74 -13.04 3.29
N VAL A 50 -10.18 -13.93 4.18
CA VAL A 50 -11.60 -14.26 4.36
C VAL A 50 -12.41 -13.03 4.77
N ILE A 51 -11.95 -12.27 5.78
CA ILE A 51 -12.63 -11.06 6.24
C ILE A 51 -12.73 -10.03 5.11
N MET A 52 -11.64 -9.78 4.39
CA MET A 52 -11.61 -8.82 3.28
C MET A 52 -12.55 -9.22 2.14
N SER A 53 -12.58 -10.51 1.78
CA SER A 53 -13.48 -11.03 0.76
C SER A 53 -14.94 -10.84 1.16
N LEU A 54 -15.28 -11.19 2.42
CA LEU A 54 -16.63 -11.08 2.95
C LEU A 54 -17.11 -9.62 3.03
N LEU A 55 -16.27 -8.70 3.52
CA LEU A 55 -16.58 -7.28 3.55
C LEU A 55 -16.76 -6.70 2.14
N SER A 56 -15.91 -7.09 1.20
CA SER A 56 -16.02 -6.66 -0.21
C SER A 56 -17.31 -7.15 -0.85
N LEU A 57 -17.74 -8.37 -0.54
CA LEU A 57 -19.02 -8.92 -0.98
C LEU A 57 -20.21 -8.16 -0.39
N ILE A 58 -20.16 -7.80 0.90
CA ILE A 58 -21.18 -6.95 1.54
C ILE A 58 -21.28 -5.60 0.82
N ILE A 59 -20.15 -4.99 0.45
CA ILE A 59 -20.13 -3.71 -0.27
C ILE A 59 -20.81 -3.86 -1.64
N ILE A 60 -20.49 -4.92 -2.40
CA ILE A 60 -21.12 -5.20 -3.70
C ILE A 60 -22.65 -5.33 -3.55
N VAL A 61 -23.11 -6.16 -2.61
CA VAL A 61 -24.55 -6.37 -2.36
C VAL A 61 -25.25 -5.06 -1.99
N ARG A 62 -24.59 -4.20 -1.21
CA ARG A 62 -25.12 -2.86 -0.85
C ARG A 62 -25.06 -1.85 -2.00
N ALA A 63 -24.15 -2.03 -2.96
CA ALA A 63 -23.95 -1.11 -4.08
C ALA A 63 -24.92 -1.39 -5.24
N ILE A 64 -25.26 -2.66 -5.51
CA ILE A 64 -26.22 -3.08 -6.56
C ILE A 64 -27.53 -2.26 -6.56
N PRO A 65 -28.29 -2.16 -5.45
CA PRO A 65 -29.56 -1.41 -5.45
C PRO A 65 -29.36 0.10 -5.60
N LYS A 66 -28.15 0.61 -5.37
CA LYS A 66 -27.82 2.02 -5.52
C LYS A 66 -27.45 2.40 -6.94
N ILE A 67 -27.16 1.44 -7.84
CA ILE A 67 -26.77 1.72 -9.23
C ILE A 67 -27.85 2.53 -9.96
N ASN A 68 -29.12 2.15 -9.81
CA ASN A 68 -30.23 2.78 -10.52
C ASN A 68 -30.68 4.10 -9.89
N THR A 69 -30.41 4.29 -8.60
CA THR A 69 -30.82 5.49 -7.84
C THR A 69 -29.69 6.52 -7.72
N TYR A 70 -28.50 6.19 -8.20
CA TYR A 70 -27.34 7.07 -8.12
C TYR A 70 -27.51 8.26 -9.06
N LYS A 71 -27.65 9.44 -8.45
CA LYS A 71 -27.52 10.72 -9.15
C LYS A 71 -26.12 11.26 -8.86
N PRO A 72 -25.29 11.50 -9.88
CA PRO A 72 -23.97 12.08 -9.66
C PRO A 72 -24.15 13.43 -8.98
N LYS A 73 -23.57 13.56 -7.79
CA LYS A 73 -23.52 14.86 -7.11
C LYS A 73 -22.41 15.66 -7.78
N THR A 74 -22.76 16.65 -8.59
CA THR A 74 -21.84 17.66 -9.10
C THR A 74 -21.41 18.56 -7.95
N ASN A 75 -20.50 18.05 -7.10
CA ASN A 75 -19.79 18.90 -6.16
C ASN A 75 -18.72 19.64 -6.97
N THR A 76 -19.03 20.88 -7.38
CA THR A 76 -18.12 21.82 -8.05
C THR A 76 -17.06 22.42 -7.11
N ASN A 77 -16.74 21.76 -5.98
CA ASN A 77 -15.85 22.28 -4.95
C ASN A 77 -14.79 21.25 -4.51
N ASP A 78 -14.24 20.48 -5.43
CA ASP A 78 -13.00 19.76 -5.16
C ASP A 78 -11.84 20.46 -5.88
N ASN A 79 -11.20 21.39 -5.16
CA ASN A 79 -9.82 21.83 -5.46
C ASN A 79 -8.80 20.69 -5.20
N VAL A 80 -9.22 19.43 -5.33
CA VAL A 80 -8.35 18.27 -5.34
C VAL A 80 -7.81 18.16 -6.76
N THR A 81 -6.67 18.82 -7.00
CA THR A 81 -5.93 18.59 -8.25
C THR A 81 -5.50 17.13 -8.28
N SER A 82 -6.26 16.31 -9.00
CA SER A 82 -5.88 14.92 -9.24
C SER A 82 -4.58 14.93 -10.04
N ARG A 83 -3.51 14.35 -9.48
CA ARG A 83 -2.19 14.25 -10.12
C ARG A 83 -1.88 12.79 -10.46
N PRO A 84 -2.62 12.15 -11.37
CA PRO A 84 -2.46 10.73 -11.69
C PRO A 84 -1.05 10.41 -12.18
N LYS A 85 -0.40 11.36 -12.89
CA LYS A 85 0.99 11.21 -13.33
C LYS A 85 1.98 11.09 -12.18
N LEU A 86 1.78 11.85 -11.08
CA LEU A 86 2.65 11.72 -9.90
C LEU A 86 2.42 10.38 -9.20
N ALA A 87 1.17 9.93 -9.09
CA ALA A 87 0.87 8.64 -8.48
C ALA A 87 1.54 7.48 -9.24
N ILE A 88 1.43 7.48 -10.58
CA ILE A 88 2.11 6.48 -11.44
C ILE A 88 3.63 6.57 -11.27
N LEU A 89 4.18 7.78 -11.22
CA LEU A 89 5.63 7.96 -11.07
C LEU A 89 6.15 7.49 -9.71
N VAL A 90 5.44 7.78 -8.62
CA VAL A 90 5.76 7.25 -7.28
C VAL A 90 5.70 5.72 -7.29
N PHE A 91 4.65 5.14 -7.88
CA PHE A 91 4.51 3.69 -7.98
C PHE A 91 5.68 3.04 -8.73
N ILE A 92 6.11 3.62 -9.86
CA ILE A 92 7.27 3.13 -10.62
C ILE A 92 8.55 3.24 -9.79
N ILE A 93 8.76 4.35 -9.08
CA ILE A 93 9.92 4.51 -8.19
C ILE A 93 9.92 3.46 -7.08
N THR A 94 8.75 3.15 -6.51
CA THR A 94 8.61 2.09 -5.50
C THR A 94 8.97 0.73 -6.08
N LEU A 95 8.54 0.39 -7.30
CA LEU A 95 8.93 -0.87 -7.96
C LEU A 95 10.44 -0.94 -8.20
N ILE A 96 11.06 0.17 -8.63
CA ILE A 96 12.51 0.24 -8.84
C ILE A 96 13.26 0.02 -7.51
N PHE A 97 12.81 0.67 -6.42
CA PHE A 97 13.39 0.50 -5.09
C PHE A 97 13.32 -0.97 -4.63
N ILE A 98 12.17 -1.61 -4.79
CA ILE A 98 12.00 -3.04 -4.47
C ILE A 98 12.95 -3.88 -5.31
N GLY A 99 13.04 -3.65 -6.62
CA GLY A 99 13.95 -4.37 -7.50
C GLY A 99 15.42 -4.19 -7.12
N ILE A 100 15.85 -2.99 -6.73
CA ILE A 100 17.24 -2.73 -6.29
C ILE A 100 17.61 -3.58 -5.07
N LEU A 101 16.67 -3.71 -4.11
CA LEU A 101 16.87 -4.55 -2.93
C LEU A 101 16.85 -6.04 -3.27
N ASP A 102 15.92 -6.47 -4.13
CA ASP A 102 15.76 -7.88 -4.53
C ASP A 102 16.98 -8.41 -5.29
N PHE A 103 17.55 -7.59 -6.19
CA PHE A 103 18.79 -7.93 -6.92
C PHE A 103 20.06 -7.68 -6.09
N GLY A 104 19.96 -7.19 -4.85
CA GLY A 104 21.11 -6.91 -3.99
C GLY A 104 22.09 -5.88 -4.56
N ILE A 105 21.62 -4.97 -5.42
CA ILE A 105 22.48 -3.97 -6.10
C ILE A 105 22.98 -2.93 -5.09
N LEU A 106 22.11 -2.54 -4.15
CA LEU A 106 22.40 -1.63 -3.05
C LEU A 106 21.72 -2.16 -1.80
N GLY A 107 22.40 -2.03 -0.66
CA GLY A 107 21.77 -2.33 0.62
C GLY A 107 20.67 -1.33 1.00
N PHE A 108 19.89 -1.71 2.01
CA PHE A 108 18.71 -0.98 2.48
C PHE A 108 19.02 0.45 2.89
N LEU A 109 20.17 0.70 3.50
CA LEU A 109 20.58 2.04 3.93
C LEU A 109 20.71 3.01 2.75
N PRO A 110 21.62 2.81 1.77
CA PRO A 110 21.73 3.71 0.64
C PRO A 110 20.45 3.74 -0.23
N ALA A 111 19.83 2.59 -0.47
CA ALA A 111 18.61 2.52 -1.28
C ALA A 111 17.43 3.26 -0.64
N GLY A 112 17.22 3.07 0.68
CA GLY A 112 16.14 3.68 1.44
C GLY A 112 16.27 5.20 1.55
N ILE A 113 17.51 5.69 1.76
CA ILE A 113 17.78 7.14 1.78
C ILE A 113 17.47 7.78 0.43
N ILE A 114 17.94 7.17 -0.67
CA ILE A 114 17.68 7.66 -2.03
C ILE A 114 16.18 7.64 -2.34
N TYR A 115 15.50 6.54 -2.01
CA TYR A 115 14.08 6.36 -2.23
C TYR A 115 13.23 7.41 -1.49
N LEU A 116 13.41 7.52 -0.17
CA LEU A 116 12.66 8.46 0.67
C LEU A 116 12.94 9.91 0.29
N SER A 117 14.20 10.23 -0.03
CA SER A 117 14.57 11.58 -0.47
C SER A 117 13.91 11.93 -1.81
N THR A 118 13.85 10.97 -2.73
CA THR A 118 13.23 11.15 -4.06
C THR A 118 11.73 11.36 -3.94
N ILE A 119 11.03 10.55 -3.12
CA ILE A 119 9.59 10.71 -2.89
C ILE A 119 9.29 12.02 -2.17
N GLY A 120 10.04 12.34 -1.11
CA GLY A 120 9.85 13.58 -0.35
C GLY A 120 10.04 14.82 -1.23
N TYR A 121 11.03 14.81 -2.12
CA TYR A 121 11.25 15.87 -3.10
C TYR A 121 10.09 15.99 -4.10
N LEU A 122 9.61 14.85 -4.60
CA LEU A 122 8.53 14.81 -5.57
C LEU A 122 7.18 15.28 -4.99
N MET A 123 6.93 14.99 -3.70
CA MET A 123 5.73 15.42 -2.98
C MET A 123 5.75 16.91 -2.62
N THR A 124 6.93 17.52 -2.47
CA THR A 124 7.08 18.94 -2.08
C THR A 124 7.14 19.88 -3.30
N HIS A 125 6.48 19.51 -4.41
CA HIS A 125 6.46 20.29 -5.66
C HIS A 125 7.84 20.75 -6.16
N ARG A 126 8.92 20.03 -5.79
CA ARG A 126 10.31 20.38 -6.10
C ARG A 126 10.84 21.66 -5.44
N ASP A 127 10.32 22.03 -4.27
CA ASP A 127 10.84 23.16 -3.50
C ASP A 127 12.27 22.89 -2.99
N PHE A 128 13.25 23.45 -3.70
CA PHE A 128 14.68 23.28 -3.39
C PHE A 128 15.07 23.71 -1.97
N LYS A 129 14.32 24.64 -1.37
CA LYS A 129 14.57 25.11 0.01
C LYS A 129 14.32 24.04 1.07
N ARG A 130 13.50 23.03 0.78
CA ARG A 130 13.14 21.96 1.73
C ARG A 130 13.97 20.69 1.56
N ILE A 131 14.81 20.61 0.52
CA ILE A 131 15.73 19.50 0.27
C ILE A 131 16.56 19.10 1.51
N PRO A 132 17.24 20.03 2.22
CA PRO A 132 18.05 19.62 3.37
C PRO A 132 17.20 19.00 4.49
N TRP A 133 15.98 19.48 4.70
CA TRP A 133 15.05 18.91 5.67
C TRP A 133 14.55 17.51 5.25
N ILE A 134 14.23 17.34 3.96
CA ILE A 134 13.78 16.06 3.39
C ILE A 134 14.89 15.01 3.49
N ILE A 135 16.14 15.37 3.16
CA ILE A 135 17.28 14.46 3.25
C ILE A 135 17.53 14.08 4.71
N ALA A 136 17.55 15.04 5.63
CA ALA A 136 17.73 14.76 7.06
C ALA A 136 16.63 13.82 7.58
N PHE A 137 15.36 14.08 7.25
CA PHE A 137 14.24 13.22 7.62
C PHE A 137 14.38 11.81 7.01
N SER A 138 14.77 11.72 5.75
CA SER A 138 14.95 10.43 5.05
C SER A 138 16.05 9.60 5.70
N ILE A 139 17.18 10.22 6.06
CA ILE A 139 18.29 9.56 6.76
C ILE A 139 17.82 9.04 8.12
N ILE A 140 17.19 9.90 8.92
CA ILE A 140 16.71 9.54 10.26
C ILE A 140 15.70 8.38 10.18
N LEU A 141 14.72 8.48 9.28
CA LEU A 141 13.68 7.47 9.13
C LEU A 141 14.25 6.14 8.64
N THR A 142 15.19 6.16 7.69
CA THR A 142 15.84 4.93 7.18
C THR A 142 16.69 4.27 8.26
N LEU A 143 17.50 5.04 8.99
CA LEU A 143 18.32 4.51 10.09
C LEU A 143 17.45 3.96 11.21
N PHE A 144 16.38 4.66 11.58
CA PHE A 144 15.44 4.20 12.59
C PHE A 144 14.76 2.90 12.15
N SER A 145 14.30 2.83 10.92
CA SER A 145 13.71 1.61 10.36
C SER A 145 14.72 0.46 10.36
N TYR A 146 15.94 0.67 9.88
CA TYR A 146 17.00 -0.32 9.89
C TYR A 146 17.31 -0.83 11.30
N TYR A 147 17.38 0.08 12.28
CA TYR A 147 17.61 -0.28 13.68
C TYR A 147 16.47 -1.14 14.24
N VAL A 148 15.21 -0.76 13.99
CA VAL A 148 14.05 -1.53 14.46
C VAL A 148 14.04 -2.93 13.83
N PHE A 149 14.28 -3.06 12.52
CA PHE A 149 14.31 -4.37 11.87
C PHE A 149 15.46 -5.25 12.36
N THR A 150 16.68 -4.71 12.47
CA THR A 150 17.85 -5.50 12.85
C THR A 150 17.94 -5.79 14.34
N LYS A 151 17.53 -4.86 15.22
CA LYS A 151 17.69 -4.99 16.67
C LYS A 151 16.43 -5.40 17.40
N PHE A 152 15.25 -5.03 16.89
CA PHE A 152 13.98 -5.37 17.54
C PHE A 152 13.34 -6.60 16.91
N PHE A 153 13.32 -6.68 15.57
CA PHE A 153 12.74 -7.81 14.86
C PHE A 153 13.74 -8.92 14.51
N TYR A 154 15.05 -8.68 14.66
CA TYR A 154 16.11 -9.63 14.30
C TYR A 154 15.99 -10.13 12.84
N ILE A 155 15.57 -9.24 11.95
CA ILE A 155 15.48 -9.47 10.51
C ILE A 155 16.64 -8.75 9.85
N ASP A 156 17.49 -9.50 9.16
CA ASP A 156 18.54 -8.92 8.33
C ASP A 156 17.92 -8.30 7.08
N LEU A 157 18.10 -7.00 6.93
CA LEU A 157 17.74 -6.27 5.72
C LEU A 157 18.92 -6.38 4.73
N PRO A 158 18.67 -6.66 3.45
CA PRO A 158 19.70 -6.69 2.41
C PRO A 158 20.41 -5.33 2.27
#